data_AF-A0A520CBE0-F1
#
_entry.id   AF-A0A520CBE0-F1
#
_cell.length_a   1.000
_cell.length_b   1.000
_cell.length_c   1.000
_cell.angle_alpha   90.00
_cell.angle_beta   90.00
_cell.angle_gamma   90.00
#
_symmetry.space_group_name_H-M   'P 1'
#
loop_
_entity.id
_entity.type
_entity.pdbx_description
1 polymer ?
#
loop_
_entity_poly.entity_id
_entity_poly.type
_entity_poly.pdbx_seq_one_letter_code
_entity_poly.pdbx_strand_id
1 'polypeptide(L)'
;MSQINDLPLSVIATADDAGARRVAFVQAQWHADIVHQARDAFLAEMARQGFPRERIDVIDVPGAFEIPLHARRLALSGRYAAIVGCALVVDGGIYRHEFVAATVVEALMSLQLQTDVPMLSAVLTPHHFHEHVEHRKYFHQHFAVKGTEVADACIRTMNGLRALEALLAPAEA
;
A
#
# COMPACT_ATOMS: atom_id res chain seq x y z
N MET A 1 34.59 -7.02 -6.96
CA MET A 1 33.64 -7.12 -8.10
C MET A 1 32.33 -7.66 -7.55
N SER A 2 31.35 -6.79 -7.31
CA SER A 2 29.95 -7.18 -7.09
C SER A 2 29.10 -6.21 -7.89
N GLN A 3 28.62 -6.70 -9.03
CA GLN A 3 27.82 -5.98 -10.03
C GLN A 3 26.36 -5.88 -9.57
N ILE A 4 26.07 -5.03 -8.58
CA ILE A 4 24.68 -4.76 -8.16
C ILE A 4 24.20 -3.36 -8.58
N ASN A 5 25.04 -2.52 -9.18
CA ASN A 5 24.73 -1.12 -9.41
C ASN A 5 24.37 -0.70 -10.85
N ASP A 6 24.14 -1.65 -11.76
CA ASP A 6 23.95 -1.35 -13.20
C ASP A 6 22.52 -1.57 -13.70
N LEU A 7 21.50 -1.37 -12.85
CA LEU A 7 20.14 -1.16 -13.37
C LEU A 7 19.98 0.32 -13.70
N PRO A 8 19.73 0.70 -14.96
CA PRO A 8 19.56 2.10 -15.32
C PRO A 8 18.32 2.65 -14.60
N LEU A 9 18.56 3.64 -13.74
CA LEU A 9 17.59 4.49 -13.04
C LEU A 9 16.76 5.38 -13.99
N SER A 10 16.72 5.06 -15.29
CA SER A 10 16.08 5.85 -16.33
C SER A 10 14.93 5.08 -16.97
N VAL A 11 13.89 4.83 -16.17
CA VAL A 11 12.51 4.87 -16.70
C VAL A 11 11.78 5.92 -15.86
N ILE A 12 12.25 7.17 -15.97
CA ILE A 12 11.43 8.30 -15.57
C ILE A 12 10.35 8.37 -16.64
N ALA A 13 9.17 7.82 -16.31
CA ALA A 13 7.99 8.00 -17.13
C ALA A 13 7.83 9.50 -17.40
N THR A 14 7.78 9.88 -18.68
CA THR A 14 7.66 11.27 -19.08
C THR A 14 6.39 11.90 -18.50
N ALA A 15 6.45 13.21 -18.26
CA ALA A 15 5.38 14.01 -17.64
C ALA A 15 4.00 13.88 -18.32
N ASP A 16 3.95 13.38 -19.56
CA ASP A 16 2.75 13.24 -20.38
C ASP A 16 1.90 11.98 -20.09
N ASP A 17 2.37 11.04 -19.25
CA ASP A 17 1.56 9.89 -18.79
C ASP A 17 0.80 10.17 -17.47
N ALA A 18 0.75 11.44 -17.06
CA ALA A 18 0.00 11.93 -15.91
C ALA A 18 -1.50 11.55 -15.95
N GLY A 19 -2.01 11.17 -17.12
CA GLY A 19 -3.39 10.76 -17.36
C GLY A 19 -3.78 9.36 -16.89
N ALA A 20 -2.85 8.42 -16.60
CA ALA A 20 -3.20 7.00 -16.51
C ALA A 20 -2.65 6.20 -15.31
N ARG A 21 -2.01 6.81 -14.31
CA ARG A 21 -1.39 6.04 -13.23
C ARG A 21 -2.44 5.38 -12.32
N ARG A 22 -2.32 4.06 -12.13
CA ARG A 22 -3.22 3.21 -11.32
C ARG A 22 -2.79 3.20 -9.85
N VAL A 23 -3.66 2.73 -8.98
CA VAL A 23 -3.32 2.35 -7.59
C VAL A 23 -3.48 0.85 -7.45
N ALA A 24 -2.53 0.19 -6.78
CA ALA A 24 -2.68 -1.21 -6.38
C ALA A 24 -3.04 -1.30 -4.90
N PHE A 25 -4.05 -2.10 -4.57
CA PHE A 25 -4.42 -2.46 -3.21
C PHE A 25 -4.13 -3.95 -3.01
N VAL A 26 -3.00 -4.26 -2.40
CA VAL A 26 -2.53 -5.63 -2.15
C VAL A 26 -3.02 -6.07 -0.78
N GLN A 27 -3.91 -7.06 -0.72
CA GLN A 27 -4.57 -7.49 0.50
C GLN A 27 -4.24 -8.94 0.87
N ALA A 28 -3.91 -9.16 2.14
CA ALA A 28 -3.73 -10.50 2.69
C ALA A 28 -5.08 -11.21 2.87
N GLN A 29 -5.07 -12.53 2.69
CA GLN A 29 -6.27 -13.37 2.83
C GLN A 29 -6.46 -13.96 4.24
N TRP A 30 -5.45 -13.86 5.09
CA TRP A 30 -5.63 -14.13 6.52
C TRP A 30 -6.48 -13.03 7.15
N HIS A 31 -7.52 -13.43 7.90
CA HIS A 31 -8.55 -12.54 8.44
C HIS A 31 -9.26 -11.70 7.37
N ALA A 32 -9.49 -12.29 6.19
CA ALA A 32 -10.09 -11.62 5.03
C ALA A 32 -11.40 -10.89 5.34
N ASP A 33 -12.25 -11.41 6.24
CA ASP A 33 -13.50 -10.75 6.61
C ASP A 33 -13.29 -9.36 7.23
N ILE A 34 -12.21 -9.19 8.01
CA ILE A 34 -11.81 -7.90 8.59
C ILE A 34 -11.00 -7.07 7.59
N VAL A 35 -10.05 -7.67 6.88
CA VAL A 35 -9.21 -6.98 5.88
C VAL A 35 -10.07 -6.37 4.76
N HIS A 36 -11.10 -7.08 4.32
CA HIS A 36 -12.04 -6.60 3.30
C HIS A 36 -12.81 -5.35 3.72
N GLN A 37 -13.01 -5.11 5.02
CA GLN A 37 -13.61 -3.86 5.48
C GLN A 37 -12.74 -2.64 5.15
N ALA A 38 -11.42 -2.77 5.29
CA ALA A 38 -10.48 -1.73 4.88
C ALA A 38 -10.47 -1.56 3.35
N ARG A 39 -10.50 -2.65 2.58
CA ARG A 39 -10.61 -2.59 1.12
C ARG A 39 -11.87 -1.84 0.69
N ASP A 40 -13.03 -2.23 1.22
CA ASP A 40 -14.31 -1.66 0.78
C ASP A 40 -14.42 -0.18 1.15
N ALA A 41 -13.97 0.19 2.36
CA ALA A 41 -13.89 1.58 2.77
C ALA A 41 -12.87 2.39 1.95
N PHE A 42 -11.71 1.81 1.62
CA PHE A 42 -10.72 2.42 0.74
C PHE A 42 -11.32 2.71 -0.64
N LEU A 43 -11.96 1.73 -1.27
CA LEU A 43 -12.59 1.89 -2.58
C LEU A 43 -13.68 2.95 -2.57
N ALA A 44 -14.54 2.95 -1.54
CA ALA A 44 -15.61 3.94 -1.38
C ALA A 44 -15.04 5.36 -1.20
N GLU A 45 -13.99 5.51 -0.38
CA GLU A 45 -13.35 6.79 -0.12
C GLU A 45 -12.59 7.33 -1.33
N MET A 46 -11.85 6.47 -2.04
CA MET A 46 -11.19 6.82 -3.30
C MET A 46 -12.22 7.32 -4.33
N ALA A 47 -13.36 6.63 -4.47
CA ALA A 47 -14.44 7.05 -5.35
C ALA A 47 -15.06 8.39 -4.90
N ARG A 48 -15.27 8.59 -3.60
CA ARG A 48 -15.78 9.84 -3.02
C ARG A 48 -14.87 11.04 -3.35
N GLN A 49 -13.56 10.81 -3.41
CA GLN A 49 -12.57 11.82 -3.78
C GLN A 49 -12.31 11.92 -5.29
N GLY A 50 -13.10 11.23 -6.12
CA GLY A 50 -13.03 11.32 -7.58
C GLY A 50 -11.96 10.43 -8.22
N PHE A 51 -11.36 9.48 -7.49
CA PHE A 51 -10.47 8.49 -8.08
C PHE A 51 -11.28 7.27 -8.57
N PRO A 52 -11.31 6.99 -9.89
CA PRO A 52 -12.21 6.00 -10.47
C PRO A 52 -11.81 4.57 -10.10
N ARG A 53 -12.81 3.72 -9.82
CA ARG A 53 -12.64 2.33 -9.38
C ARG A 53 -11.82 1.49 -10.38
N GLU A 54 -11.94 1.77 -11.67
CA GLU A 54 -11.30 1.07 -12.78
C GLU A 54 -9.78 1.29 -12.77
N ARG A 55 -9.29 2.32 -12.08
CA ARG A 55 -7.87 2.61 -11.87
C ARG A 55 -7.32 1.99 -10.58
N ILE A 56 -8.11 1.20 -9.87
CA ILE A 56 -7.68 0.51 -8.66
C ILE A 56 -7.65 -1.00 -8.93
N ASP A 57 -6.47 -1.61 -8.88
CA ASP A 57 -6.32 -3.06 -8.88
C ASP A 57 -6.35 -3.58 -7.45
N VAL A 58 -7.24 -4.52 -7.16
CA VAL A 58 -7.23 -5.27 -5.88
C VAL A 58 -6.53 -6.60 -6.13
N ILE A 59 -5.49 -6.89 -5.36
CA ILE A 59 -4.62 -8.05 -5.56
C ILE A 59 -4.60 -8.87 -4.27
N ASP A 60 -5.02 -10.12 -4.37
CA ASP A 60 -5.03 -11.04 -3.24
C ASP A 60 -3.66 -11.71 -3.08
N VAL A 61 -3.17 -11.76 -1.84
CA VAL A 61 -1.99 -12.52 -1.45
C VAL A 61 -2.29 -13.41 -0.24
N PRO A 62 -1.59 -14.55 -0.05
CA PRO A 62 -1.88 -15.46 1.05
C PRO A 62 -1.81 -14.77 2.43
N GLY A 63 -0.70 -14.10 2.74
CA GLY A 63 -0.50 -13.38 3.99
C GLY A 63 0.24 -12.06 3.81
N ALA A 64 0.50 -11.37 4.94
CA ALA A 64 1.21 -10.10 4.93
C ALA A 64 2.63 -10.20 4.35
N PHE A 65 3.27 -11.36 4.50
CA PHE A 65 4.66 -11.58 4.12
C PHE A 65 4.89 -11.57 2.60
N GLU A 66 3.86 -11.86 1.82
CA GLU A 66 3.93 -11.81 0.35
C GLU A 66 3.74 -10.39 -0.21
N ILE A 67 3.23 -9.44 0.59
CA ILE A 67 2.94 -8.07 0.16
C ILE A 67 4.19 -7.37 -0.42
N PRO A 68 5.37 -7.37 0.24
CA PRO A 68 6.52 -6.62 -0.27
C PRO A 68 7.00 -7.08 -1.65
N LEU A 69 7.00 -8.39 -1.93
CA LEU A 69 7.41 -8.90 -3.24
C LEU A 69 6.44 -8.47 -4.34
N HIS A 70 5.13 -8.50 -4.06
CA HIS A 70 4.12 -8.00 -5.00
C HIS A 70 4.26 -6.50 -5.20
N ALA A 71 4.39 -5.72 -4.11
CA ALA A 71 4.59 -4.27 -4.17
C ALA A 71 5.80 -3.90 -5.02
N ARG A 72 6.95 -4.57 -4.82
CA ARG A 72 8.15 -4.34 -5.64
C ARG A 72 7.88 -4.57 -7.13
N ARG A 73 7.23 -5.69 -7.49
CA ARG A 73 6.94 -6.01 -8.91
C ARG A 73 5.96 -5.01 -9.53
N LEU A 74 4.97 -4.56 -8.76
CA LEU A 74 4.01 -3.55 -9.19
C LEU A 74 4.70 -2.21 -9.43
N ALA A 75 5.56 -1.75 -8.51
CA ALA A 75 6.31 -0.50 -8.65
C ALA A 75 7.20 -0.53 -9.89
N LEU A 76 8.00 -1.59 -10.06
CA LEU A 76 8.90 -1.75 -11.21
C LEU A 76 8.19 -1.93 -12.55
N SER A 77 6.87 -2.17 -12.57
CA SER A 77 6.11 -2.22 -13.81
C SER A 77 5.87 -0.84 -14.44
N GLY A 78 6.07 0.25 -13.68
CA GLY A 78 5.80 1.62 -14.12
C GLY A 78 4.30 1.98 -14.24
N ARG A 79 3.38 1.05 -13.97
CA ARG A 79 1.93 1.25 -14.17
C ARG A 79 1.20 1.90 -12.98
N TYR A 80 1.85 1.94 -11.81
CA TYR A 80 1.20 2.31 -10.55
C TYR A 80 1.82 3.58 -9.97
N ALA A 81 0.96 4.56 -9.61
CA ALA A 81 1.37 5.76 -8.88
C ALA A 81 1.47 5.54 -7.38
N ALA A 82 0.78 4.53 -6.84
CA ALA A 82 0.86 4.17 -5.43
C ALA A 82 0.48 2.70 -5.24
N ILE A 83 0.99 2.12 -4.16
CA ILE A 83 0.67 0.77 -3.72
C ILE A 83 0.26 0.82 -2.26
N VAL A 84 -0.83 0.14 -1.91
CA VAL A 84 -1.31 0.00 -0.54
C VAL A 84 -1.19 -1.47 -0.16
N GLY A 85 -0.47 -1.77 0.93
CA GLY A 85 -0.45 -3.09 1.53
C GLY A 85 -1.43 -3.15 2.70
N CYS A 86 -2.36 -4.12 2.69
CA CYS A 86 -3.35 -4.28 3.76
C CYS A 86 -3.33 -5.70 4.33
N ALA A 87 -3.20 -5.80 5.64
CA ALA A 87 -3.26 -7.07 6.35
C ALA A 87 -3.59 -6.86 7.83
N LEU A 88 -4.08 -7.92 8.46
CA LEU A 88 -4.21 -8.02 9.91
C LEU A 88 -3.23 -9.09 10.41
N VAL A 89 -2.24 -8.68 11.20
CA VAL A 89 -1.22 -9.58 11.77
C VAL A 89 -1.46 -9.65 13.28
N VAL A 90 -1.93 -10.80 13.77
CA VAL A 90 -2.39 -10.94 15.17
C VAL A 90 -1.56 -11.94 15.94
N ASP A 91 -1.54 -11.79 17.27
CA ASP A 91 -1.04 -12.81 18.16
C ASP A 91 -1.98 -14.00 18.23
N GLY A 92 -1.51 -15.16 17.72
CA GLY A 92 -2.21 -16.43 17.87
C GLY A 92 -1.84 -17.19 19.15
N GLY A 93 -0.94 -16.65 19.98
CA GLY A 93 -0.48 -17.26 21.23
C GLY A 93 0.57 -18.38 21.06
N ILE A 94 1.04 -18.62 19.84
CA ILE A 94 2.00 -19.69 19.51
C ILE A 94 3.31 -19.14 18.93
N TYR A 95 3.21 -18.19 18.01
CA TYR A 95 4.36 -17.64 17.27
C TYR A 95 4.43 -16.12 17.41
N ARG A 96 5.64 -15.58 17.27
CA ARG A 96 5.92 -14.15 17.34
C ARG A 96 5.53 -13.44 16.04
N HIS A 97 4.29 -12.98 15.99
CA HIS A 97 3.70 -12.29 14.85
C HIS A 97 4.35 -10.91 14.58
N GLU A 98 4.96 -10.28 15.59
CA GLU A 98 5.57 -8.95 15.48
C GLU A 98 6.74 -8.94 14.51
N PHE A 99 7.45 -10.07 14.38
CA PHE A 99 8.52 -10.20 13.40
C PHE A 99 8.00 -10.09 11.97
N VAL A 100 6.81 -10.65 11.70
CA VAL A 100 6.21 -10.60 10.37
C VAL A 100 5.79 -9.16 10.06
N ALA A 101 5.07 -8.52 10.98
CA ALA A 101 4.61 -7.15 10.80
C ALA A 101 5.76 -6.15 10.60
N ALA A 102 6.76 -6.17 11.48
CA ALA A 102 7.92 -5.30 11.37
C ALA A 102 8.66 -5.51 10.05
N THR A 103 8.94 -6.78 9.69
CA THR A 103 9.61 -7.12 8.42
C THR A 103 8.86 -6.56 7.20
N VAL A 104 7.52 -6.66 7.20
CA VAL A 104 6.70 -6.17 6.08
C VAL A 104 6.74 -4.65 5.99
N VAL A 105 6.59 -3.94 7.11
CA VAL A 105 6.60 -2.47 7.14
C VAL A 105 7.98 -1.92 6.75
N GLU A 106 9.06 -2.52 7.28
CA GLU A 106 10.44 -2.16 6.92
C GLU A 106 10.72 -2.39 5.43
N ALA A 107 10.23 -3.51 4.88
CA ALA A 107 10.38 -3.79 3.46
C ALA A 107 9.62 -2.78 2.59
N LEU A 108 8.38 -2.42 2.93
CA LEU A 108 7.62 -1.39 2.20
C LEU A 108 8.30 -0.01 2.24
N MET A 109 8.89 0.36 3.39
CA MET A 109 9.69 1.58 3.50
C MET A 109 10.95 1.53 2.63
N SER A 110 11.70 0.44 2.69
CA SER A 110 12.90 0.28 1.87
C SER A 110 12.58 0.30 0.37
N LEU A 111 11.50 -0.38 -0.04
CA LEU A 111 11.10 -0.48 -1.44
C LEU A 111 10.59 0.84 -2.02
N GLN A 112 9.80 1.62 -1.26
CA GLN A 112 9.34 2.92 -1.78
C GLN A 112 10.52 3.88 -2.01
N LEU A 113 11.51 3.88 -1.11
CA LEU A 113 12.72 4.70 -1.28
C LEU A 113 13.59 4.24 -2.47
N GLN A 114 13.58 2.94 -2.78
CA GLN A 114 14.33 2.37 -3.91
C GLN A 114 13.63 2.57 -5.27
N THR A 115 12.32 2.61 -5.28
CA THR A 115 11.51 2.61 -6.52
C THR A 115 10.86 3.95 -6.84
N ASP A 116 10.90 4.89 -5.89
CA ASP A 116 10.24 6.20 -5.97
C ASP A 116 8.72 6.11 -6.21
N VAL A 117 8.12 4.97 -5.85
CA VAL A 117 6.66 4.74 -5.86
C VAL A 117 6.19 4.65 -4.41
N PRO A 118 5.29 5.55 -3.95
CA PRO A 118 4.82 5.53 -2.57
C PRO A 118 4.11 4.23 -2.23
N MET A 119 4.51 3.62 -1.11
CA MET A 119 3.93 2.39 -0.58
C MET A 119 3.33 2.65 0.79
N LEU A 120 2.00 2.57 0.90
CA LEU A 120 1.25 2.83 2.12
C LEU A 120 0.97 1.54 2.88
N SER A 121 1.09 1.60 4.20
CA SER A 121 0.81 0.47 5.08
C SER A 121 -0.55 0.62 5.76
N ALA A 122 -1.43 -0.33 5.48
CA ALA A 122 -2.57 -0.73 6.32
C ALA A 122 -2.34 -2.16 6.85
N VAL A 123 -1.07 -2.49 7.16
CA VAL A 123 -0.66 -3.73 7.83
C VAL A 123 -0.73 -3.48 9.33
N LEU A 124 -1.82 -3.91 9.95
CA LEU A 124 -2.13 -3.58 11.34
C LEU A 124 -1.82 -4.74 12.27
N THR A 125 -1.16 -4.41 13.38
CA THR A 125 -0.70 -5.37 14.39
C THR A 125 -1.23 -4.93 15.75
N PRO A 126 -2.45 -5.34 16.13
CA PRO A 126 -3.03 -4.95 17.41
C PRO A 126 -2.24 -5.53 18.58
N HIS A 127 -2.16 -4.77 19.69
CA HIS A 127 -1.58 -5.27 20.95
C HIS A 127 -2.36 -6.47 21.51
N HIS A 128 -3.67 -6.47 21.33
CA HIS A 128 -4.55 -7.54 21.78
C HIS A 128 -5.55 -7.88 20.67
N PHE A 129 -5.56 -9.15 20.28
CA PHE A 129 -6.57 -9.73 19.42
C PHE A 129 -6.90 -11.11 19.93
N HIS A 130 -8.19 -11.41 20.01
CA HIS A 130 -8.69 -12.71 20.39
C HIS A 130 -9.84 -13.02 19.43
N GLU A 131 -10.04 -14.29 19.07
CA GLU A 131 -11.06 -14.64 18.09
C GLU A 131 -12.51 -14.54 18.62
N HIS A 132 -12.72 -14.05 19.84
CA HIS A 132 -14.06 -13.86 20.38
C HIS A 132 -14.79 -12.67 19.74
N VAL A 133 -16.12 -12.71 19.86
CA VAL A 133 -17.06 -11.83 19.15
C VAL A 133 -16.76 -10.34 19.30
N GLU A 134 -16.42 -9.87 20.50
CA GLU A 134 -16.18 -8.43 20.74
C GLU A 134 -14.97 -7.88 19.97
N HIS A 135 -13.85 -8.60 19.97
CA HIS A 135 -12.66 -8.17 19.23
C HIS A 135 -12.89 -8.24 17.72
N ARG A 136 -13.50 -9.33 17.23
CA ARG A 136 -13.86 -9.44 15.82
C ARG A 136 -14.74 -8.27 15.37
N LYS A 137 -15.78 -7.94 16.15
CA LYS A 137 -16.68 -6.81 15.87
C LYS A 137 -15.95 -5.47 15.88
N TYR A 138 -15.11 -5.23 16.89
CA TYR A 138 -14.31 -4.01 16.99
C TYR A 138 -13.39 -3.86 15.77
N PHE A 139 -12.58 -4.87 15.45
CA PHE A 139 -11.62 -4.78 14.35
C PHE A 139 -12.30 -4.75 12.98
N HIS A 140 -13.44 -5.41 12.82
CA HIS A 140 -14.26 -5.28 11.61
C HIS A 140 -14.69 -3.82 11.38
N GLN A 141 -15.18 -3.12 12.41
CA GLN A 141 -15.54 -1.71 12.30
C GLN A 141 -14.32 -0.80 12.15
N HIS A 142 -13.26 -1.09 12.91
CA HIS A 142 -12.06 -0.27 12.92
C HIS A 142 -11.30 -0.36 11.59
N PHE A 143 -11.27 -1.52 10.93
CA PHE A 143 -10.64 -1.65 9.62
C PHE A 143 -11.34 -0.79 8.55
N ALA A 144 -12.64 -0.58 8.62
CA ALA A 144 -13.31 0.37 7.74
C ALA A 144 -12.75 1.80 7.92
N VAL A 145 -12.57 2.26 9.18
CA VAL A 145 -11.93 3.56 9.47
C VAL A 145 -10.51 3.62 8.90
N LYS A 146 -9.72 2.58 9.10
CA LYS A 146 -8.34 2.50 8.60
C LYS A 146 -8.28 2.46 7.07
N GLY A 147 -9.28 1.86 6.41
CA GLY A 147 -9.46 1.89 4.96
C GLY A 147 -9.71 3.30 4.42
N THR A 148 -10.58 4.06 5.07
CA THR A 148 -10.80 5.48 4.75
C THR A 148 -9.52 6.31 4.96
N GLU A 149 -8.85 6.14 6.09
CA GLU A 149 -7.61 6.89 6.39
C GLU A 149 -6.49 6.60 5.38
N VAL A 150 -6.32 5.35 4.95
CA VAL A 150 -5.28 5.01 3.97
C VAL A 150 -5.64 5.49 2.55
N ALA A 151 -6.92 5.61 2.21
CA ALA A 151 -7.36 6.26 0.97
C ALA A 151 -7.01 7.76 0.97
N ASP A 152 -7.33 8.46 2.07
CA ASP A 152 -6.97 9.86 2.29
C ASP A 152 -5.45 10.07 2.18
N ALA A 153 -4.68 9.22 2.87
CA ALA A 153 -3.22 9.26 2.81
C ALA A 153 -2.71 9.00 1.39
N CYS A 154 -3.28 8.02 0.68
CA CYS A 154 -2.87 7.67 -0.68
C CYS A 154 -3.03 8.85 -1.64
N ILE A 155 -4.21 9.49 -1.64
CA ILE A 155 -4.47 10.65 -2.51
C ILE A 155 -3.58 11.82 -2.15
N ARG A 156 -3.45 12.15 -0.85
CA ARG A 156 -2.61 13.26 -0.40
C ARG A 156 -1.13 13.05 -0.74
N THR A 157 -0.61 11.85 -0.56
CA THR A 157 0.77 11.51 -0.92
C THR A 157 0.98 11.64 -2.43
N MET A 158 0.10 11.08 -3.26
CA MET A 158 0.21 11.20 -4.72
C MET A 158 0.16 12.67 -5.15
N ASN A 159 -0.73 13.49 -4.56
CA ASN A 159 -0.82 14.92 -4.88
C ASN A 159 0.43 15.68 -4.42
N GLY A 160 0.94 15.37 -3.23
CA GLY A 160 2.14 15.99 -2.66
C GLY A 160 3.39 15.70 -3.49
N LEU A 161 3.57 14.45 -3.94
CA LEU A 161 4.68 14.08 -4.82
C LEU A 161 4.60 14.78 -6.18
N ARG A 162 3.42 14.88 -6.79
CA ARG A 162 3.25 15.65 -8.04
C ARG A 162 3.56 17.14 -7.85
N ALA A 163 3.16 17.72 -6.71
CA ALA A 163 3.50 19.11 -6.40
C ALA A 163 5.02 19.29 -6.20
N LEU A 164 5.68 18.31 -5.56
CA LEU A 164 7.13 18.30 -5.40
C LEU A 164 7.86 18.18 -6.76
N GLU A 165 7.42 17.28 -7.64
CA GLU A 165 7.94 17.15 -9.00
C GLU A 165 7.86 18.49 -9.76
N ALA A 166 6.73 19.20 -9.66
CA ALA A 166 6.55 20.50 -10.30
C ALA A 166 7.49 21.59 -9.74
N LEU A 167 7.83 21.54 -8.45
CA LEU A 167 8.81 22.45 -7.84
C LEU A 167 10.25 22.14 -8.23
N LEU A 168 10.55 20.88 -8.52
CA LEU A 168 11.88 20.41 -8.92
C LEU A 168 12.11 20.48 -10.44
N ALA A 169 11.05 20.70 -11.23
CA ALA A 169 11.16 20.88 -12.66
C ALA A 169 12.06 22.09 -12.98
N PRO A 170 13.09 21.94 -13.84
CA PRO A 170 13.93 23.06 -14.22
C PRO A 170 13.08 24.17 -14.86
N ALA A 171 13.32 25.42 -14.46
CA ALA A 171 12.70 26.56 -15.14
C ALA A 171 13.10 26.52 -16.62
N GLU A 172 12.12 26.47 -17.51
CA GLU A 172 12.35 26.51 -18.96
C GLU A 172 13.25 27.73 -19.28
N ALA A 173 14.42 27.46 -19.87
CA ALA A 173 15.40 28.46 -20.31
C ALA A 173 15.22 28.75 -21.80
#